data_AF-A0A259DU18-F1
#
_entry.id   AF-A0A259DU18-F1
#
_cell.length_a   1.000
_cell.length_b   1.000
_cell.length_c   1.000
_cell.angle_alpha   90.00
_cell.angle_beta   90.00
_cell.angle_gamma   90.00
#
_symmetry.space_group_name_H-M   'P 1'
#
loop_
_entity.id
_entity.type
_entity.pdbx_description
1 polymer ?
#
loop_
_entity_poly.entity_id
_entity_poly.type
_entity_poly.pdbx_seq_one_letter_code
_entity_poly.pdbx_strand_id
1 'polypeptide(L)'
;MPLTNAERQRRYRQRLKAKASGANVVEQVHFTVERAIHALWDYHERPGPGGVLWSNIDGCHTLGQYRSELERSPANLIQACRAFHPGFEGLTPNEARTVADVIEIADALRLATPTPIRIPGMD
;
A
#
# COMPACT_ATOMS: atom_id res chain seq x y z
N MET A 1 -28.75 19.52 23.23
CA MET A 1 -29.01 18.40 24.14
C MET A 1 -27.93 17.36 23.99
N PRO A 2 -27.33 16.85 25.07
CA PRO A 2 -26.37 15.75 25.00
C PRO A 2 -27.07 14.44 24.62
N LEU A 3 -26.40 13.60 23.83
CA LEU A 3 -26.94 12.31 23.37
C LEU A 3 -27.22 11.39 24.56
N THR A 4 -28.40 10.80 24.57
CA THR A 4 -28.77 9.74 25.50
C THR A 4 -27.87 8.51 25.31
N ASN A 5 -27.75 7.66 26.33
CA ASN A 5 -26.94 6.43 26.22
C ASN A 5 -27.45 5.51 25.10
N ALA A 6 -28.77 5.42 24.91
CA ALA A 6 -29.38 4.64 23.83
C ALA A 6 -28.98 5.16 22.43
N GLU A 7 -28.96 6.48 22.24
CA GLU A 7 -28.52 7.10 20.97
C GLU A 7 -27.03 6.91 20.73
N ARG A 8 -26.19 6.99 21.78
CA ARG A 8 -24.76 6.69 21.68
C ARG A 8 -24.52 5.24 21.24
N GLN A 9 -25.20 4.28 21.87
CA GLN A 9 -25.09 2.86 21.49
C GLN A 9 -25.62 2.59 20.08
N ARG A 10 -26.69 3.26 19.65
CA ARG A 10 -27.21 3.16 18.27
C ARG A 10 -26.19 3.69 17.26
N ARG A 11 -25.62 4.89 17.50
CA ARG A 11 -24.57 5.48 16.64
C ARG A 11 -23.31 4.62 16.60
N TYR A 12 -22.90 4.06 17.73
CA TYR A 12 -21.76 3.16 17.80
C TYR A 12 -21.97 1.91 16.93
N ARG A 13 -23.13 1.24 17.06
CA ARG A 13 -23.49 0.08 16.22
C ARG A 13 -23.57 0.43 14.73
N GLN A 14 -24.12 1.60 14.39
CA GLN A 14 -24.14 2.09 13.01
C GLN A 14 -22.73 2.32 12.45
N ARG A 15 -21.84 2.95 13.23
CA ARG A 15 -20.43 3.11 12.85
C ARG A 15 -19.72 1.78 12.68
N LEU A 16 -19.98 0.82 13.57
CA LEU A 16 -19.38 -0.51 13.48
C LEU A 16 -19.82 -1.24 12.19
N LYS A 17 -21.12 -1.20 11.89
CA LYS A 17 -21.67 -1.75 10.64
C LYS A 17 -21.11 -1.07 9.39
N ALA A 18 -20.96 0.26 9.43
CA ALA A 18 -20.36 1.01 8.32
C ALA A 18 -18.89 0.61 8.09
N LYS A 19 -18.10 0.50 9.18
CA LYS A 19 -16.71 0.02 9.11
C LYS A 19 -16.59 -1.40 8.58
N ALA A 20 -17.53 -2.28 8.93
CA ALA A 20 -17.55 -3.67 8.46
C ALA A 20 -18.23 -3.84 7.09
N SER A 21 -18.67 -2.77 6.43
CA SER A 21 -19.33 -2.86 5.13
C SER A 21 -18.31 -3.17 4.02
N GLY A 22 -18.71 -3.98 3.03
CA GLY A 22 -17.84 -4.31 1.90
C GLY A 22 -17.37 -3.08 1.10
N ALA A 23 -18.19 -2.02 1.03
CA ALA A 23 -17.81 -0.76 0.39
C ALA A 23 -16.61 -0.09 1.09
N ASN A 24 -16.59 -0.10 2.43
CA ASN A 24 -15.46 0.42 3.19
C ASN A 24 -14.19 -0.43 3.00
N VAL A 25 -14.33 -1.75 2.79
CA VAL A 25 -13.18 -2.61 2.46
C VAL A 25 -12.59 -2.22 1.11
N VAL A 26 -13.41 -2.01 0.09
CA VAL A 26 -12.95 -1.57 -1.25
C VAL A 26 -12.25 -0.21 -1.17
N GLU A 27 -12.84 0.75 -0.46
CA GLU A 27 -12.24 2.07 -0.24
C GLU A 27 -10.89 1.98 0.48
N GLN A 28 -10.78 1.12 1.49
CA GLN A 28 -9.52 0.87 2.18
C GLN A 28 -8.46 0.27 1.25
N VAL A 29 -8.83 -0.69 0.40
CA VAL A 29 -7.90 -1.26 -0.59
C VAL A 29 -7.43 -0.20 -1.57
N HIS A 30 -8.32 0.65 -2.09
CA HIS A 30 -7.93 1.77 -2.95
C HIS A 30 -6.95 2.71 -2.26
N PHE A 31 -7.23 3.11 -1.02
CA PHE A 31 -6.34 3.98 -0.26
C PHE A 31 -4.97 3.34 0.00
N THR A 32 -4.94 2.04 0.32
CA THR A 32 -3.69 1.30 0.50
C THR A 32 -2.87 1.25 -0.79
N VAL A 33 -3.51 0.97 -1.94
CA VAL A 33 -2.85 0.96 -3.25
C VAL A 33 -2.26 2.33 -3.58
N GLU A 34 -3.04 3.40 -3.41
CA GLU A 34 -2.58 4.77 -3.67
C GLU A 34 -1.36 5.13 -2.81
N ARG A 35 -1.41 4.83 -1.51
CA ARG A 35 -0.27 5.06 -0.63
C ARG A 35 0.96 4.27 -1.04
N ALA A 36 0.80 3.03 -1.50
CA ALA A 36 1.92 2.21 -1.95
C ALA A 36 2.55 2.77 -3.23
N ILE A 37 1.75 3.25 -4.19
CA ILE A 37 2.26 3.92 -5.40
C ILE A 37 3.08 5.15 -5.00
N HIS A 38 2.60 5.96 -4.06
CA HIS A 38 3.37 7.09 -3.53
C HIS A 38 4.66 6.66 -2.83
N ALA A 39 4.62 5.64 -1.98
CA ALA A 39 5.81 5.13 -1.30
C ALA A 39 6.87 4.60 -2.29
N LEU A 40 6.44 3.91 -3.34
CA LEU A 40 7.31 3.43 -4.42
C LEU A 40 7.90 4.60 -5.22
N TRP A 41 7.10 5.64 -5.49
CA TRP A 41 7.56 6.85 -6.15
C TRP A 41 8.59 7.62 -5.30
N ASP A 42 8.32 7.81 -4.01
CA ASP A 42 9.24 8.49 -3.09
C ASP A 42 10.58 7.75 -2.97
N TYR A 43 10.58 6.42 -3.11
CA TYR A 43 11.80 5.63 -3.24
C TYR A 43 12.47 5.82 -4.60
N HIS A 44 11.68 5.81 -5.68
CA HIS A 44 12.16 5.98 -7.06
C HIS A 44 12.84 7.34 -7.30
N GLU A 45 12.38 8.39 -6.63
CA GLU A 45 13.01 9.71 -6.69
C GLU A 45 14.37 9.77 -5.98
N ARG A 46 14.72 8.76 -5.17
CA ARG A 46 16.03 8.68 -4.51
C ARG A 46 17.11 8.25 -5.51
N PRO A 47 18.35 8.73 -5.35
CA PRO A 47 19.47 8.19 -6.11
C PRO A 47 19.65 6.71 -5.82
N GLY A 48 19.76 5.90 -6.87
CA GLY A 48 20.12 4.49 -6.75
C GLY A 48 21.59 4.29 -6.37
N PRO A 49 22.02 3.03 -6.17
CA PRO A 49 23.43 2.70 -5.93
C PRO A 49 24.32 3.29 -7.03
N GLY A 50 25.34 4.08 -6.66
CA GLY A 50 26.21 4.78 -7.61
C GLY A 50 25.69 6.15 -8.08
N GLY A 51 24.58 6.64 -7.52
CA GLY A 51 24.06 7.99 -7.77
C GLY A 51 23.22 8.14 -9.04
N VAL A 52 22.93 7.04 -9.73
CA VAL A 52 22.05 7.05 -10.92
C VAL A 52 20.59 7.14 -10.47
N LEU A 53 19.84 8.09 -11.02
CA LEU A 53 18.41 8.19 -10.78
C LEU A 53 17.66 7.04 -11.45
N TRP A 54 16.67 6.47 -10.76
CA TRP A 54 15.84 5.39 -11.29
C TRP A 54 15.08 5.80 -12.55
N SER A 55 14.68 7.06 -12.64
CA SER A 55 14.03 7.65 -13.83
C SER A 55 14.86 7.55 -15.11
N ASN A 56 16.19 7.50 -15.00
CA ASN A 56 17.07 7.31 -16.16
C ASN A 56 17.13 5.85 -16.62
N ILE A 57 16.71 4.90 -15.77
CA ILE A 57 16.74 3.47 -16.05
C ILE A 57 15.39 3.02 -16.61
N ASP A 58 14.29 3.42 -15.97
CA ASP A 58 12.94 2.97 -16.34
C ASP A 58 12.16 3.97 -17.22
N GLY A 59 12.69 5.18 -17.44
CA GLY A 59 12.08 6.21 -18.27
C GLY A 59 10.87 6.89 -17.65
N CYS A 60 10.57 6.66 -16.37
CA CYS A 60 9.49 7.32 -15.65
C CYS A 60 9.98 8.60 -14.99
N HIS A 61 9.53 9.76 -15.46
CA HIS A 61 9.96 11.07 -14.93
C HIS A 61 8.91 11.79 -14.10
N THR A 62 7.69 11.25 -14.04
CA THR A 62 6.60 11.81 -13.23
C THR A 62 5.83 10.69 -12.54
N LEU A 63 5.21 11.00 -11.40
CA LEU A 63 4.29 10.10 -10.70
C LEU A 63 3.19 9.58 -11.62
N GLY A 64 2.67 10.42 -12.53
CA GLY A 64 1.62 10.00 -13.47
C GLY A 64 2.09 8.95 -14.48
N GLN A 65 3.32 9.09 -14.99
CA GLN A 65 3.94 8.09 -15.86
C GLN A 65 4.20 6.79 -15.10
N TYR A 66 4.79 6.89 -13.91
CA TYR A 66 5.07 5.73 -13.07
C TYR A 66 3.80 4.96 -12.70
N ARG A 67 2.74 5.68 -12.30
CA ARG A 67 1.42 5.10 -12.07
C ARG A 67 0.88 4.38 -13.31
N SER A 68 0.97 5.00 -14.48
CA SER A 68 0.49 4.40 -15.74
C SER A 68 1.25 3.10 -16.07
N GLU A 69 2.54 3.03 -15.76
CA GLU A 69 3.35 1.82 -15.92
C GLU A 69 2.91 0.71 -14.96
N LEU A 70 2.65 1.06 -13.69
CA LEU A 70 2.16 0.10 -12.69
C LEU A 70 0.74 -0.40 -12.99
N GLU A 71 -0.12 0.44 -13.57
CA GLU A 71 -1.51 0.10 -13.88
C GLU A 71 -1.66 -0.68 -15.20
N ARG A 72 -0.61 -0.73 -16.04
CA ARG A 72 -0.66 -1.45 -17.34
C ARG A 72 -0.96 -2.94 -17.17
N SER A 73 -0.60 -3.53 -16.04
CA SER A 73 -0.94 -4.91 -15.68
C SER A 73 -1.15 -5.01 -14.17
N PRO A 74 -2.20 -5.72 -13.70
CA PRO A 74 -2.42 -5.95 -12.27
C PRO A 74 -1.21 -6.57 -11.55
N ALA A 75 -0.37 -7.31 -12.28
CA ALA A 75 0.84 -7.93 -11.75
C ALA A 75 1.96 -6.91 -11.47
N ASN A 76 2.01 -5.79 -12.19
CA ASN A 76 3.15 -4.86 -12.12
C ASN A 76 3.28 -4.22 -10.74
N LEU A 77 2.17 -3.75 -10.16
CA LEU A 77 2.18 -3.22 -8.79
C LEU A 77 2.65 -4.27 -7.79
N ILE A 78 2.12 -5.50 -7.87
CA ILE A 78 2.47 -6.58 -6.95
C ILE A 78 3.96 -6.93 -7.08
N GLN A 79 4.47 -7.01 -8.32
CA GLN A 79 5.89 -7.26 -8.59
C GLN A 79 6.78 -6.13 -8.06
N ALA A 80 6.41 -4.87 -8.28
CA ALA A 80 7.12 -3.72 -7.77
C ALA A 80 7.18 -3.73 -6.24
N CYS A 81 6.07 -4.02 -5.55
CA CYS A 81 6.05 -4.18 -4.11
C CYS A 81 6.94 -5.34 -3.63
N ARG A 82 6.87 -6.49 -4.32
CA ARG A 82 7.64 -7.70 -3.95
C ARG A 82 9.13 -7.59 -4.21
N ALA A 83 9.58 -6.69 -5.08
CA ALA A 83 11.01 -6.44 -5.30
C ALA A 83 11.73 -6.01 -4.00
N PHE A 84 10.99 -5.46 -3.04
CA PHE A 84 11.50 -5.07 -1.73
C PHE A 84 11.44 -6.22 -0.69
N HIS A 85 10.68 -7.29 -0.92
CA HIS A 85 10.61 -8.41 0.03
C HIS A 85 11.85 -9.32 -0.08
N PRO A 86 12.39 -9.87 1.04
CA PRO A 86 11.89 -9.79 2.42
C PRO A 86 12.44 -8.62 3.25
N GLY A 87 13.49 -7.94 2.80
CA GLY A 87 14.26 -7.01 3.62
C GLY A 87 13.74 -5.58 3.68
N PHE A 88 12.89 -5.18 2.73
CA PHE A 88 12.41 -3.82 2.50
C PHE A 88 13.54 -2.78 2.42
N GLU A 89 14.67 -3.16 1.83
CA GLU A 89 15.89 -2.36 1.81
C GLU A 89 15.68 -1.00 1.14
N GLY A 90 16.17 0.06 1.79
CA GLY A 90 16.09 1.43 1.31
C GLY A 90 14.72 2.10 1.47
N LEU A 91 13.70 1.40 1.95
CA LEU A 91 12.43 1.98 2.37
C LEU A 91 12.50 2.46 3.82
N THR A 92 11.78 3.53 4.12
CA THR A 92 11.50 3.91 5.52
C THR A 92 10.52 2.92 6.16
N PRO A 93 10.42 2.81 7.50
CA PRO A 93 9.47 1.90 8.13
C PRO A 93 8.01 2.11 7.70
N ASN A 94 7.60 3.36 7.45
CA ASN A 94 6.26 3.67 6.99
C ASN A 94 6.02 3.27 5.52
N GLU A 95 7.02 3.45 4.66
CA GLU A 95 6.98 2.96 3.27
C GLU A 95 6.93 1.43 3.24
N ALA A 96 7.81 0.77 4.00
CA ALA A 96 7.84 -0.68 4.12
C ALA A 96 6.49 -1.23 4.58
N ARG A 97 5.85 -0.62 5.58
CA ARG A 97 4.50 -1.01 6.00
C ARG A 97 3.48 -0.85 4.90
N THR A 98 3.51 0.27 4.19
CA THR A 98 2.57 0.57 3.11
C THR A 98 2.70 -0.43 1.95
N VAL A 99 3.94 -0.79 1.58
CA VAL A 99 4.23 -1.80 0.55
C VAL A 99 3.82 -3.19 1.03
N ALA A 100 4.10 -3.53 2.29
CA ALA A 100 3.69 -4.80 2.89
C ALA A 100 2.17 -5.00 2.87
N ASP A 101 1.39 -3.97 3.19
CA ASP A 101 -0.09 -4.05 3.17
C ASP A 101 -0.62 -4.50 1.80
N VAL A 102 -0.03 -4.04 0.69
CA VAL A 102 -0.41 -4.47 -0.66
C VAL A 102 -0.07 -5.94 -0.91
N ILE A 103 1.09 -6.41 -0.44
CA ILE A 103 1.48 -7.82 -0.54
C ILE A 103 0.52 -8.70 0.27
N GLU A 104 0.16 -8.30 1.49
CA GLU A 104 -0.81 -9.02 2.33
C GLU A 104 -2.18 -9.11 1.66
N ILE A 105 -2.66 -8.02 1.05
CA ILE A 105 -3.92 -8.00 0.29
C ILE A 105 -3.83 -8.96 -0.92
N ALA A 106 -2.74 -8.90 -1.68
CA ALA A 106 -2.54 -9.78 -2.84
C ALA A 106 -2.52 -11.27 -2.45
N ASP A 107 -1.88 -11.59 -1.31
CA ASP A 107 -1.82 -12.95 -0.77
C ASP A 107 -3.18 -13.43 -0.26
N ALA A 108 -3.93 -12.57 0.42
CA ALA A 108 -5.29 -12.88 0.88
C ALA A 108 -6.23 -13.16 -0.30
N LEU A 109 -6.06 -12.43 -1.41
CA LEU A 109 -6.81 -12.61 -2.65
C LEU A 109 -6.28 -13.76 -3.53
N ARG A 110 -5.19 -14.43 -3.13
CA ARG A 110 -4.50 -15.48 -3.91
C ARG A 110 -4.08 -15.01 -5.30
N LEU A 111 -3.76 -13.73 -5.45
CA LEU A 111 -3.16 -13.17 -6.66
C LEU A 111 -1.68 -13.53 -6.78
N ALA A 112 -1.09 -14.01 -5.69
CA ALA A 112 0.25 -14.58 -5.62
C ALA A 112 0.29 -15.73 -4.60
N THR A 113 1.41 -16.47 -4.56
CA THR A 113 1.63 -17.49 -3.53
C THR A 113 1.86 -16.81 -2.17
N PRO A 114 1.07 -17.14 -1.12
CA PRO A 114 1.20 -16.51 0.18
C PRO A 114 2.62 -16.63 0.76
N THR A 115 3.20 -15.51 1.18
CA THR A 115 4.56 -15.47 1.73
C THR A 115 4.54 -14.81 3.11
N PRO A 116 5.21 -15.36 4.15
CA PRO A 116 5.32 -14.68 5.43
C PRO A 116 6.01 -13.32 5.28
N ILE A 117 5.41 -12.27 5.85
CA ILE A 117 5.95 -10.91 5.82
C ILE A 117 6.51 -10.55 7.19
N ARG A 118 7.72 -9.97 7.20
CA ARG A 118 8.36 -9.40 8.38
C ARG A 118 8.83 -8.01 8.03
N ILE A 119 8.41 -7.00 8.79
CA ILE A 119 8.76 -5.61 8.56
C ILE A 119 9.88 -5.21 9.53
N PRO A 120 11.02 -4.70 9.06
CA PRO A 120 12.10 -4.27 9.94
C PRO A 120 11.66 -3.17 10.93
N GLY A 121 11.99 -3.32 12.21
CA GLY A 121 11.77 -2.30 13.24
C GLY A 121 10.37 -2.21 13.83
N MET A 122 9.48 -3.15 13.51
CA MET A 122 8.20 -3.36 14.19
C MET A 122 8.22 -4.71 14.93
N ASP A 123 8.66 -4.70 16.18
CA ASP A 123 8.42 -5.79 17.15
C ASP A 123 7.14 -5.50 17.95
#